data_AF-A0A6B1HC76-F1
#
_entry.id   AF-A0A6B1HC76-F1
#
_cell.length_a   1.000
_cell.length_b   1.000
_cell.length_c   1.000
_cell.angle_alpha   90.00
_cell.angle_beta   90.00
_cell.angle_gamma   90.00
#
_symmetry.space_group_name_H-M   'P 1'
#
loop_
_entity.id
_entity.type
_entity.pdbx_description
1 polymer ?
#
loop_
_entity_poly.entity_id
_entity_poly.type
_entity_poly.pdbx_seq_one_letter_code
_entity_poly.pdbx_strand_id
1 'polypeptide(L)'
;WLLLRRKGTTVHKRLGRVYAVLILFTAIVTLPMPAAVGPRLLDHFGFIHLFSVLVLVSVPAALCSIRRGNVSGHRRHMVGVYIGGILIAGTFALMPGRLLYTWLFA
;
A
#
# COMPACT_ATOMS: atom_id res chain seq x y z
N TRP A 1 1.44 8.29 -14.08
CA TRP A 1 0.23 8.22 -14.95
C TRP A 1 -1.09 8.10 -14.19
N LEU A 2 -1.26 7.16 -13.25
CA LEU A 2 -2.53 7.00 -12.50
C LEU A 2 -2.93 8.24 -11.67
N LEU A 3 -1.93 8.88 -11.05
CA LEU A 3 -2.10 10.06 -10.19
C LEU A 3 -2.13 11.39 -10.97
N LEU A 4 -1.59 11.41 -12.19
CA LEU A 4 -1.35 12.61 -12.98
C LEU A 4 -2.45 12.89 -14.03
N ARG A 5 -3.20 11.86 -14.45
CA ARG A 5 -4.27 12.02 -15.46
C ARG A 5 -5.60 12.44 -14.84
N ARG A 6 -6.47 13.05 -15.66
CA ARG A 6 -7.85 13.39 -15.28
C ARG A 6 -8.56 12.16 -14.71
N LYS A 7 -8.95 12.27 -13.44
CA LYS A 7 -9.64 11.21 -12.68
C LYS A 7 -11.00 10.94 -13.30
N GLY A 8 -11.42 9.68 -13.35
CA GLY A 8 -12.72 9.27 -13.92
C GLY A 8 -12.73 8.88 -15.41
N THR A 9 -11.62 9.04 -16.13
CA THR A 9 -11.49 8.53 -17.51
C THR A 9 -11.54 7.00 -17.56
N THR A 10 -11.97 6.41 -18.69
CA THR A 10 -11.96 4.95 -18.91
C THR A 10 -10.57 4.34 -18.69
N VAL A 11 -9.52 5.06 -19.08
CA VAL A 11 -8.12 4.67 -18.83
C VAL A 11 -7.80 4.63 -17.33
N HIS A 12 -8.17 5.67 -16.58
CA HIS A 12 -7.98 5.70 -15.12
C HIS A 12 -8.73 4.55 -14.43
N LYS A 13 -9.96 4.25 -14.86
CA LYS A 13 -10.75 3.13 -14.32
C LYS A 13 -10.11 1.77 -14.58
N ARG A 14 -9.61 1.52 -15.79
CA ARG A 14 -8.94 0.25 -16.14
C ARG A 14 -7.64 0.08 -15.36
N LEU A 15 -6.75 1.08 -15.40
CA LEU A 15 -5.49 1.04 -14.67
C LEU A 15 -5.71 0.96 -13.15
N GLY A 16 -6.73 1.64 -12.63
CA GLY A 16 -7.08 1.61 -11.21
C GLY A 16 -7.51 0.22 -10.74
N ARG A 17 -8.24 -0.54 -11.57
CA ARG A 17 -8.60 -1.93 -11.26
C ARG A 17 -7.39 -2.85 -11.26
N VAL A 18 -6.54 -2.76 -12.28
CA VAL A 18 -5.31 -3.56 -12.37
C VAL A 18 -4.42 -3.26 -11.17
N TYR A 19 -4.21 -1.98 -10.87
CA TYR A 19 -3.46 -1.54 -9.70
C TYR A 19 -4.06 -2.11 -8.42
N ALA A 20 -5.37 -1.98 -8.21
CA ALA A 20 -6.04 -2.49 -7.01
C ALA A 20 -5.89 -4.01 -6.83
N VAL A 21 -5.90 -4.79 -7.90
CA VAL A 21 -5.66 -6.25 -7.83
C VAL A 21 -4.21 -6.54 -7.44
N LEU A 22 -3.25 -5.87 -8.09
CA LEU A 22 -1.82 -6.06 -7.82
C LEU A 22 -1.46 -5.73 -6.36
N ILE A 23 -1.87 -4.57 -5.87
CA ILE A 23 -1.59 -4.15 -4.51
C ILE A 23 -2.28 -5.05 -3.46
N LEU A 24 -3.50 -5.53 -3.73
CA LEU A 24 -4.17 -6.47 -2.82
C LEU A 24 -3.44 -7.81 -2.79
N PHE A 25 -3.02 -8.32 -3.94
CA PHE A 25 -2.22 -9.53 -4.05
C PHE A 25 -0.91 -9.40 -3.27
N THR A 26 -0.19 -8.29 -3.44
CA THR A 26 1.03 -8.02 -2.67
C THR A 26 0.76 -8.00 -1.16
N ALA A 27 -0.34 -7.40 -0.71
CA ALA A 27 -0.68 -7.37 0.71
C ALA A 27 -0.98 -8.76 1.29
N ILE A 28 -1.65 -9.64 0.52
CA ILE A 28 -1.90 -11.03 0.92
C ILE A 28 -0.59 -11.81 1.02
N VAL A 29 0.27 -11.67 0.01
CA VAL A 29 1.55 -12.40 -0.08
C VAL A 29 2.55 -11.94 0.99
N THR A 30 2.53 -10.66 1.35
CA THR A 30 3.47 -10.09 2.34
C THR A 30 3.03 -10.30 3.79
N LEU A 31 1.74 -10.52 4.05
CA LEU A 31 1.21 -10.73 5.40
C LEU A 31 1.82 -11.95 6.14
N PRO A 32 2.09 -13.10 5.49
CA PRO A 32 2.75 -14.24 6.13
C PRO A 32 4.29 -14.19 6.08
N MET A 33 4.91 -13.12 5.55
CA MET A 33 6.37 -13.06 5.46
C MET A 33 7.00 -12.70 6.81
N PRO A 34 7.98 -13.47 7.33
CA PRO A 34 8.58 -13.17 8.62
C PRO A 34 9.36 -11.85 8.58
N ALA A 35 9.17 -11.02 9.61
CA ALA A 35 9.89 -9.75 9.71
C ALA A 35 11.37 -9.98 10.06
N ALA A 36 12.28 -9.80 9.11
CA ALA A 36 13.72 -9.96 9.33
C ALA A 36 14.37 -8.81 10.13
N VAL A 37 13.85 -7.58 10.00
CA VAL A 37 14.48 -6.35 10.53
C VAL A 37 13.47 -5.54 11.36
N GLY A 38 13.86 -5.24 12.61
CA GLY A 38 13.07 -4.45 13.58
C GLY A 38 12.37 -5.29 14.66
N PRO A 39 11.64 -4.65 15.58
CA PRO A 39 10.94 -5.35 16.66
C PRO A 39 9.83 -6.27 16.09
N ARG A 40 9.79 -7.50 16.60
CA ARG A 40 8.80 -8.52 16.23
C ARG A 40 7.78 -8.68 17.35
N LEU A 41 6.49 -8.62 17.00
CA LEU A 41 5.40 -9.13 17.81
C LEU A 41 5.19 -10.61 17.47
N LEU A 42 5.09 -11.46 18.48
CA LEU A 42 4.91 -12.92 18.33
C LEU A 42 5.99 -13.61 17.48
N ASP A 43 7.21 -13.06 17.46
CA ASP A 43 8.36 -13.52 16.66
C ASP A 43 8.12 -13.65 15.14
N HIS A 44 7.02 -13.07 14.64
CA HIS A 44 6.62 -13.17 13.23
C HIS A 44 6.18 -11.82 12.64
N PHE A 45 5.32 -11.09 13.37
CA PHE A 45 4.73 -9.85 12.89
C PHE A 45 5.59 -8.64 13.27
N GLY A 46 6.34 -8.10 12.32
CA GLY A 46 6.95 -6.78 12.47
C GLY A 46 5.92 -5.65 12.30
N PHE A 47 6.20 -4.47 12.86
CA PHE A 47 5.35 -3.26 12.71
C PHE A 47 4.96 -2.94 11.26
N ILE A 48 5.80 -3.32 10.29
CA ILE A 48 5.54 -3.14 8.87
C ILE A 48 4.33 -3.95 8.33
N HIS A 49 3.92 -5.02 9.02
CA HIS A 49 2.74 -5.80 8.64
C HIS A 49 1.44 -5.00 8.76
N LEU A 50 1.43 -3.97 9.61
CA LEU A 50 0.30 -3.05 9.72
C LEU A 50 0.01 -2.37 8.38
N PHE A 51 1.03 -2.14 7.53
CA PHE A 51 0.83 -1.59 6.19
C PHE A 51 0.11 -2.58 5.26
N SER A 52 0.40 -3.89 5.35
CA SER A 52 -0.34 -4.91 4.60
C SER A 52 -1.81 -4.96 5.03
N VAL A 53 -2.09 -4.89 6.34
CA VAL A 53 -3.45 -4.81 6.87
C VAL A 53 -4.16 -3.53 6.41
N LEU A 54 -3.48 -2.38 6.48
CA LEU A 54 -4.00 -1.09 6.00
C LEU A 54 -4.45 -1.19 4.53
N VAL A 55 -3.64 -1.82 3.69
CA VAL A 55 -3.96 -2.03 2.28
C VAL A 55 -5.16 -2.97 2.11
N LEU A 56 -5.19 -4.09 2.82
CA LEU A 56 -6.28 -5.07 2.78
C LEU A 56 -7.64 -4.48 3.17
N VAL A 57 -7.66 -3.49 4.07
CA VAL A 57 -8.89 -2.80 4.48
C VAL A 57 -9.21 -1.62 3.55
N SER A 58 -8.21 -0.78 3.26
CA SER A 58 -8.43 0.50 2.57
C SER A 58 -8.74 0.33 1.09
N VAL A 59 -8.13 -0.66 0.40
CA VAL A 59 -8.36 -0.87 -1.03
C VAL A 59 -9.80 -1.36 -1.31
N PRO A 60 -10.33 -2.38 -0.61
CA PRO A 60 -11.75 -2.74 -0.74
C PRO A 60 -12.68 -1.60 -0.33
N ALA A 61 -12.39 -0.86 0.74
CA ALA A 61 -13.18 0.31 1.15
C ALA A 61 -13.20 1.42 0.09
N ALA A 62 -12.07 1.66 -0.59
CA ALA A 62 -11.96 2.59 -1.70
C ALA A 62 -12.82 2.15 -2.90
N LEU A 63 -12.85 0.84 -3.18
CA LEU A 63 -13.67 0.25 -4.25
C LEU A 63 -15.17 0.27 -3.92
N CYS A 64 -15.54 0.00 -2.67
CA CYS A 64 -16.93 0.11 -2.22
C CYS A 64 -17.42 1.57 -2.27
N SER A 65 -16.58 2.52 -1.85
CA SER A 65 -16.90 3.95 -1.90
C SER A 65 -17.18 4.43 -3.33
N ILE A 66 -16.34 4.04 -4.30
CA ILE A 66 -16.55 4.45 -5.70
C ILE A 66 -17.77 3.75 -6.34
N ARG A 67 -18.08 2.51 -5.95
CA ARG A 67 -19.31 1.81 -6.40
C ARG A 67 -20.58 2.50 -5.90
N ARG A 68 -20.54 3.10 -4.71
CA ARG A 68 -21.63 3.92 -4.14
C ARG A 68 -21.67 5.35 -4.68
N GLY A 69 -20.83 5.70 -5.66
CA GLY A 69 -20.70 7.06 -6.18
C GLY A 69 -19.96 8.04 -5.25
N ASN A 70 -19.47 7.59 -4.09
CA ASN A 70 -18.75 8.42 -3.15
C ASN A 70 -17.27 8.59 -3.56
N VAL A 71 -17.02 9.58 -4.41
CA VAL A 71 -15.67 9.93 -4.90
C VAL A 71 -14.78 10.47 -3.77
N SER A 72 -15.36 11.19 -2.80
CA SER A 72 -14.61 11.73 -1.66
C SER A 72 -14.06 10.60 -0.77
N GLY A 73 -14.89 9.61 -0.46
CA GLY A 73 -14.49 8.40 0.26
C GLY A 73 -13.42 7.61 -0.48
N HIS A 74 -13.62 7.37 -1.78
CA HIS A 74 -12.61 6.73 -2.62
C HIS A 74 -11.26 7.45 -2.56
N ARG A 75 -11.26 8.79 -2.70
CA ARG A 75 -10.05 9.60 -2.63
C ARG A 75 -9.36 9.48 -1.27
N ARG A 76 -10.11 9.57 -0.17
CA ARG A 76 -9.55 9.48 1.20
C ARG A 76 -8.82 8.16 1.41
N HIS A 77 -9.44 7.04 1.05
CA HIS A 77 -8.81 5.72 1.18
C HIS A 77 -7.58 5.57 0.28
N MET A 78 -7.63 6.04 -0.97
CA MET A 78 -6.47 5.99 -1.88
C MET A 78 -5.31 6.86 -1.41
N VAL A 79 -5.59 8.02 -0.81
CA VAL A 79 -4.56 8.89 -0.20
C VAL A 79 -3.96 8.23 1.04
N GLY A 80 -4.77 7.59 1.88
CA GLY A 80 -4.27 6.84 3.04
C GLY A 80 -3.32 5.72 2.64
N VAL A 81 -3.67 4.96 1.60
CA VAL A 81 -2.79 3.91 1.04
C VAL A 81 -1.51 4.49 0.46
N TYR A 82 -1.56 5.66 -0.19
CA TYR A 82 -0.37 6.32 -0.73
C TYR A 82 0.58 6.79 0.38
N ILE A 83 0.05 7.47 1.40
CA ILE A 83 0.86 7.96 2.52
C ILE A 83 1.42 6.79 3.33
N GLY A 84 0.57 5.85 3.74
CA GLY A 84 1.00 4.70 4.55
C GLY A 84 1.89 3.73 3.76
N GLY A 85 1.43 3.29 2.59
CA GLY A 85 2.06 2.21 1.83
C GLY A 85 3.23 2.64 0.94
N ILE A 86 3.41 3.94 0.64
CA ILE A 86 4.53 4.42 -0.17
C ILE A 86 5.43 5.35 0.62
N LEU A 87 4.91 6.44 1.18
CA LEU A 87 5.76 7.40 1.91
C LEU A 87 6.33 6.78 3.18
N ILE A 88 5.46 6.34 4.08
CA ILE A 88 5.90 5.80 5.37
C ILE A 88 6.62 4.48 5.16
N ALA A 89 6.01 3.50 4.47
CA ALA A 89 6.68 2.22 4.21
C ALA A 89 8.01 2.38 3.44
N GLY A 90 8.10 3.32 2.50
CA GLY A 90 9.33 3.63 1.77
C GLY A 90 10.43 4.17 2.67
N THR A 91 10.10 5.07 3.61
CA THR A 91 11.08 5.55 4.61
C THR A 91 11.57 4.41 5.51
N PHE A 92 10.68 3.49 5.92
CA PHE A 92 11.09 2.30 6.65
C PHE A 92 12.01 1.40 5.83
N ALA A 93 11.81 1.30 4.52
CA ALA A 93 12.65 0.50 3.63
C ALA A 93 14.09 1.05 3.51
N LEU A 94 14.28 2.34 3.75
CA LEU A 94 15.58 3.03 3.79
C LEU A 94 16.23 3.04 5.18
N MET A 95 15.68 2.32 6.18
CA MET A 95 16.35 2.22 7.48
C MET A 95 17.61 1.35 7.42
N PRO A 96 18.61 1.60 8.30
CA PRO A 96 19.80 0.78 8.43
C PRO A 96 19.46 -0.70 8.66
N GLY A 97 20.20 -1.60 8.03
CA GLY A 97 19.95 -3.05 8.08
C GLY A 97 18.94 -3.56 7.05
N ARG A 98 18.38 -2.69 6.19
CA ARG A 98 17.56 -3.11 5.04
C ARG A 98 18.33 -2.97 3.72
N LEU A 99 17.96 -3.80 2.75
CA LEU A 99 18.63 -3.91 1.45
C LEU A 99 18.75 -2.56 0.71
N LEU A 100 17.69 -1.74 0.67
CA LEU A 100 17.75 -0.45 -0.02
C LEU A 100 18.72 0.54 0.65
N TYR A 101 18.83 0.51 1.97
CA TYR A 101 19.83 1.32 2.67
C TYR A 101 21.25 0.88 2.28
N THR A 102 21.50 -0.43 2.25
CA THR A 102 22.82 -0.96 1.88
C THR A 102 23.23 -0.67 0.43
N TRP A 103 22.27 -0.47 -0.48
CA TRP A 103 22.61 -0.14 -1.88
C TRP A 103 22.85 1.35 -2.11
N LEU A 104 22.26 2.22 -1.28
CA LEU A 104 22.28 3.67 -1.50
C LEU A 104 23.25 4.42 -0.59
N PHE A 105 23.51 3.90 0.62
CA PHE A 105 24.25 4.61 1.66
C PHE A 105 25.45 3.83 2.22
N ALA A 106 25.66 2.57 1.82
CA ALA A 106 26.81 1.75 2.24
C ALA A 106 27.81 1.58 1.11
#